data_AF-A0A655JQL2-F1
#
_entry.id   AF-A0A655JQL2-F1
#
_cell.length_a   1.000
_cell.length_b   1.000
_cell.length_c   1.000
_cell.angle_alpha   90.00
_cell.angle_beta   90.00
_cell.angle_gamma   90.00
#
_symmetry.space_group_name_H-M   'P 1'
#
loop_
_entity.id
_entity.type
_entity.pdbx_description
1 polymer ?
#
loop_
_entity_poly.entity_id
_entity_poly.type
_entity_poly.pdbx_seq_one_letter_code
_entity_poly.pdbx_strand_id
1 'polypeptide(L)' 'MINGASDLLAEVFGDSGAHARSAVGVSELPLDAPVEVELIVEVG' A
#
# COMPACT_ATOMS: atom_id res chain seq x y z
N MET A 1 4.47 11.83 -0.02
CA MET A 1 3.23 11.72 0.77
C MET A 1 2.34 10.69 0.07
N ILE A 2 1.67 9.79 0.81
CA ILE A 2 1.29 8.39 0.45
C ILE A 2 2.46 7.39 0.62
N ASN A 3 3.08 7.39 1.80
CA ASN A 3 4.00 6.30 2.19
C ASN A 3 3.48 5.47 3.36
N GLY A 4 2.37 5.84 4.01
CA GLY A 4 1.93 5.20 5.26
C GLY A 4 1.76 3.68 5.15
N ALA A 5 1.19 3.18 4.05
CA ALA A 5 1.11 1.74 3.80
C ALA A 5 2.51 1.11 3.62
N SER A 6 3.39 1.76 2.87
CA SER A 6 4.74 1.23 2.64
C SER A 6 5.60 1.24 3.91
N ASP A 7 5.53 2.31 4.69
CA ASP A 7 6.26 2.45 5.95
C ASP A 7 5.76 1.43 6.97
N LEU A 8 4.44 1.22 7.07
CA LEU A 8 3.85 0.20 7.93
C LEU A 8 4.28 -1.22 7.53
N LEU A 9 4.28 -1.54 6.23
CA LEU A 9 4.72 -2.86 5.76
C LEU A 9 6.21 -3.08 6.09
N ALA A 10 7.05 -2.07 5.93
CA ALA A 10 8.47 -2.16 6.31
C ALA A 10 8.65 -2.31 7.83
N GLU A 11 7.88 -1.59 8.64
CA GLU A 11 7.94 -1.67 10.11
C GLU A 11 7.53 -3.06 10.62
N VAL A 12 6.45 -3.63 10.08
CA VAL A 12 5.89 -4.90 10.55
C VAL A 12 6.65 -6.11 10.00
N PHE A 13 7.06 -6.08 8.72
CA PHE A 13 7.65 -7.24 8.03
C PHE A 13 9.16 -7.13 7.78
N GLY A 14 9.79 -6.01 8.13
CA GLY A 14 11.23 -5.80 7.91
C GLY A 14 11.60 -5.92 6.43
N ASP A 15 12.67 -6.67 6.14
CA ASP A 15 13.16 -6.88 4.76
C ASP A 15 12.10 -7.56 3.86
N SER A 16 11.25 -8.43 4.43
CA SER A 16 10.13 -9.04 3.70
C SER A 16 9.01 -8.05 3.39
N GLY A 17 9.01 -6.88 4.03
CA GLY A 17 8.10 -5.78 3.74
C GLY A 17 8.51 -4.94 2.53
N ALA A 18 9.69 -5.18 1.94
CA ALA A 18 10.12 -4.49 0.73
C ALA A 18 9.25 -4.90 -0.48
N HIS A 19 8.65 -3.94 -1.16
CA HIS A 19 7.70 -4.18 -2.25
C HIS A 19 7.84 -3.15 -3.37
N ALA A 20 7.47 -3.57 -4.59
CA ALA A 20 7.16 -2.64 -5.67
C ALA A 20 5.78 -2.00 -5.41
N ARG A 21 5.57 -0.77 -5.88
CA ARG A 21 4.29 -0.06 -5.71
C ARG A 21 3.92 0.82 -6.89
N SER A 22 2.62 1.12 -6.98
CA SER A 22 2.07 2.20 -7.79
C SER A 22 1.28 3.14 -6.87
N ALA A 23 1.39 4.45 -7.10
CA ALA A 23 0.62 5.47 -6.39
C ALA A 23 0.07 6.45 -7.41
N VAL A 24 -1.24 6.40 -7.62
CA VAL A 24 -1.95 7.19 -8.64
C VAL A 24 -3.06 8.00 -7.98
N GLY A 25 -3.28 9.21 -8.48
CA GLY A 25 -4.45 10.01 -8.13
C GLY A 25 -5.65 9.59 -8.97
N VAL A 26 -6.82 9.51 -8.36
CA VAL A 26 -8.09 9.22 -9.02
C VAL A 26 -9.11 10.31 -8.68
N SER A 27 -10.17 10.43 -9.48
CA SER A 27 -11.22 11.43 -9.26
C SER A 27 -12.11 11.12 -8.05
N GLU A 28 -12.34 9.84 -7.77
CA GLU A 28 -13.19 9.34 -6.68
C GLU A 28 -12.81 7.89 -6.38
N LEU A 29 -13.08 7.44 -5.14
CA LEU A 29 -12.96 6.05 -4.70
C LEU A 29 -14.30 5.55 -4.16
N PRO A 30 -14.55 4.22 -4.16
CA PRO A 30 -15.73 3.65 -3.53
C PRO A 30 -15.90 4.11 -2.08
N LEU A 31 -17.15 4.31 -1.65
CA LEU A 31 -17.51 4.72 -0.30
C LEU A 31 -16.94 6.10 0.12
N ASP A 32 -16.54 6.95 -0.84
CA ASP A 32 -15.87 8.24 -0.57
C ASP A 32 -14.58 8.06 0.26
N ALA A 33 -13.88 6.95 0.05
CA ALA A 33 -12.66 6.65 0.76
C ALA A 33 -11.52 7.60 0.34
N PRO A 34 -10.64 8.03 1.26
CA PRO A 34 -9.54 8.93 0.93
C PRO A 34 -8.37 8.22 0.22
N VAL A 35 -8.17 6.92 0.49
CA VAL A 35 -7.11 6.08 -0.08
C VAL A 35 -7.62 4.64 -0.14
N GLU A 36 -7.33 3.94 -1.23
CA GLU A 36 -7.50 2.49 -1.37
C GLU A 36 -6.11 1.85 -1.61
N VAL A 37 -5.85 0.71 -0.96
CA VAL A 37 -4.58 -0.02 -1.07
C VAL A 37 -4.90 -1.48 -1.40
N GLU A 38 -4.30 -1.97 -2.49
CA GLU A 38 -4.33 -3.38 -2.89
C GLU A 38 -2.91 -3.96 -2.79
N LEU A 39 -2.82 -5.25 -2.45
CA LEU A 39 -1.54 -5.94 -2.28
C LEU A 39 -1.62 -7.35 -2.86
N ILE A 40 -0.60 -7.73 -3.64
CA ILE A 40 -0.34 -9.11 -4.04
C ILE A 40 0.83 -9.60 -3.21
N VAL A 41 0.66 -10.75 -2.54
CA VAL A 41 1.65 -11.29 -1.61
C VAL A 41 2.04 -12.72 -1.98
N GLU A 42 3.31 -13.04 -1.83
CA GLU A 42 3.78 -14.42 -1.81
C GLU A 42 3.36 -15.05 -0.47
N VAL A 43 2.72 -16.21 -0.56
CA VAL A 43 2.47 -17.10 0.58
C VAL A 43 3.19 -18.41 0.25
N GLY A 44 4.14 -18.78 1.11
CA GLY A 44 5.00 -19.95 0.91
C GLY A 44 4.26 -21.27 0.81
#